data_AF-Q1Q4G5-F1
#
_entry.id   AF-Q1Q4G5-F1
#
_cell.length_a   1.000
_cell.length_b   1.000
_cell.length_c   1.000
_cell.angle_alpha   90.00
_cell.angle_beta   90.00
_cell.angle_gamma   90.00
#
_symmetry.space_group_name_H-M   'P 1'
#
loop_
_entity.id
_entity.type
_entity.pdbx_description
1 polymer ?
#
loop_
_entity_poly.entity_id
_entity_poly.type
_entity_poly.pdbx_seq_one_letter_code
_entity_poly.pdbx_strand_id
1 'polypeptide(L)'
;MNNFECSLHEFTHIQVKYQSTAFFFTKNREYTRYISSYIDNFKLILKCANSMMFIDPHLDPTKPRYQDLQRVFSSMAGRSPAPPIEIHRVCYVRSGRSRQVLPESDWKSCFHALSSSLLSAGLFADVFIWDNFHDRFIISDLVGISAQNGFDTTTHPGSKTTWNRLGRQERDDVQREFDPASGRHNLK
;
A
#
# COMPACT_ATOMS: atom_id res chain seq x y z
N MET A 1 -68.37 -7.17 -19.41
CA MET A 1 -67.55 -7.52 -20.58
C MET A 1 -66.44 -6.49 -20.67
N ASN A 2 -65.38 -6.68 -19.88
CA ASN A 2 -64.13 -7.43 -20.18
C ASN A 2 -63.03 -6.38 -20.39
N ASN A 3 -62.29 -6.03 -19.35
CA ASN A 3 -61.06 -6.71 -18.89
C ASN A 3 -59.99 -6.77 -19.98
N PHE A 4 -59.00 -5.89 -19.86
CA PHE A 4 -57.60 -6.28 -19.99
C PHE A 4 -56.81 -5.58 -18.90
N GLU A 5 -56.73 -6.27 -17.76
CA GLU A 5 -55.59 -6.16 -16.85
C GLU A 5 -54.33 -6.57 -17.63
N CYS A 6 -53.27 -5.77 -17.52
CA CYS A 6 -51.92 -6.28 -17.70
C CYS A 6 -51.12 -5.82 -16.49
N SER A 7 -50.93 -6.77 -15.58
CA SER A 7 -50.19 -6.65 -14.33
C SER A 7 -48.74 -6.26 -14.60
N LEU A 8 -48.35 -5.05 -14.21
CA LEU A 8 -46.95 -4.76 -13.97
C LEU A 8 -46.61 -5.33 -12.59
N HIS A 9 -45.99 -6.50 -12.64
CA HIS A 9 -45.35 -7.15 -11.50
C HIS A 9 -44.48 -6.16 -10.73
N GLU A 10 -44.60 -6.25 -9.41
CA GLU A 10 -43.76 -5.65 -8.39
C GLU A 10 -42.29 -5.59 -8.80
N PHE A 11 -41.81 -4.39 -9.14
CA PHE A 11 -40.39 -4.12 -9.02
C PHE A 11 -40.08 -4.03 -7.53
N THR A 12 -39.55 -5.14 -7.04
CA THR A 12 -38.89 -5.30 -5.75
C THR A 12 -38.18 -4.02 -5.33
N HIS A 13 -38.53 -3.58 -4.12
CA HIS A 13 -37.88 -2.50 -3.39
C HIS A 13 -36.38 -2.78 -3.24
N ILE A 14 -35.56 -2.32 -4.19
CA ILE A 14 -34.12 -2.20 -3.99
C ILE A 14 -33.85 -0.75 -3.60
N GLN A 15 -33.83 -0.50 -2.30
CA GLN A 15 -33.14 0.67 -1.80
C GLN A 15 -31.63 0.44 -1.97
N VAL A 16 -31.05 1.03 -3.02
CA VAL A 16 -29.60 1.23 -3.07
C VAL A 16 -29.27 2.31 -2.05
N LYS A 17 -29.05 1.87 -0.81
CA LYS A 17 -28.45 2.71 0.22
C LYS A 17 -26.97 2.85 -0.12
N TYR A 18 -26.60 3.97 -0.73
CA TYR A 18 -25.22 4.42 -0.63
C TYR A 18 -24.96 4.66 0.85
N GLN A 19 -24.21 3.76 1.49
CA GLN A 19 -23.48 4.18 2.68
C GLN A 19 -22.58 5.31 2.21
N SER A 20 -22.88 6.52 2.69
CA SER A 20 -22.00 7.67 2.60
C SER A 20 -20.61 7.21 3.03
N THR A 21 -19.73 6.97 2.05
CA THR A 21 -18.29 6.82 2.28
C THR A 21 -17.73 8.22 2.46
N ALA A 22 -18.25 8.93 3.44
CA ALA A 22 -17.49 10.00 4.05
C ALA A 22 -16.26 9.32 4.66
N PHE A 23 -15.17 9.31 3.90
CA PHE A 23 -13.89 8.72 4.25
C PHE A 23 -13.25 9.57 5.35
N PHE A 24 -13.82 9.52 6.54
CA PHE A 24 -13.22 10.04 7.74
C PHE A 24 -12.20 9.00 8.20
N PHE A 25 -10.96 9.12 7.73
CA PHE A 25 -9.84 8.54 8.45
C PHE A 25 -9.74 9.30 9.78
N THR A 26 -10.43 8.78 10.80
CA THR A 26 -10.24 9.18 12.19
C THR A 26 -8.79 8.89 12.57
N LYS A 27 -8.18 9.77 13.36
CA LYS A 27 -6.82 9.60 13.86
C LYS A 27 -6.77 8.28 14.65
N ASN A 28 -5.87 7.38 14.25
CA ASN A 28 -5.61 6.06 14.83
C ASN A 28 -6.71 5.00 14.60
N ARG A 29 -6.45 4.05 13.70
CA ARG A 29 -7.25 2.83 13.55
C ARG A 29 -6.40 1.59 13.73
N GLU A 30 -6.96 0.61 14.42
CA GLU A 30 -6.39 -0.73 14.53
C GLU A 30 -6.91 -1.62 13.41
N TYR A 31 -6.00 -2.37 12.81
CA TYR A 31 -6.28 -3.34 11.76
C TYR A 31 -5.70 -4.69 12.13
N THR A 32 -6.31 -5.77 11.64
CA THR A 32 -5.66 -7.07 11.67
C THR A 32 -4.51 -7.06 10.69
N ARG A 33 -3.40 -7.73 11.03
CA ARG A 33 -2.19 -7.80 10.18
C ARG A 33 -2.34 -8.80 9.04
N TYR A 34 -3.50 -8.80 8.40
CA TYR A 34 -3.84 -9.64 7.26
C TYR A 34 -3.89 -8.79 6.01
N ILE A 35 -3.36 -9.32 4.90
CA ILE A 35 -3.34 -8.58 3.64
C ILE A 35 -4.74 -8.19 3.15
N SER A 36 -5.76 -9.02 3.39
CA SER A 36 -7.15 -8.69 3.07
C SER A 36 -7.62 -7.46 3.83
N SER A 37 -7.32 -7.36 5.12
CA SER A 37 -7.63 -6.18 5.94
C SER A 37 -6.97 -4.94 5.36
N TYR A 38 -5.73 -5.04 4.90
CA TYR A 38 -5.04 -3.91 4.29
C TYR A 38 -5.74 -3.50 2.99
N ILE A 39 -5.92 -4.43 2.06
CA ILE A 39 -6.56 -4.15 0.76
C ILE A 39 -7.96 -3.54 0.93
N ASP A 40 -8.78 -4.09 1.82
CA ASP A 40 -10.14 -3.57 2.03
C ASP A 40 -10.14 -2.13 2.55
N ASN A 41 -9.22 -1.79 3.45
CA ASN A 41 -9.12 -0.45 4.02
C ASN A 41 -8.44 0.56 3.10
N PHE A 42 -7.55 0.12 2.21
CA PHE A 42 -6.87 0.99 1.22
C PHE A 42 -7.51 0.95 -0.15
N LYS A 43 -8.59 0.18 -0.36
CA LYS A 43 -9.20 -0.05 -1.66
C LYS A 43 -9.46 1.24 -2.43
N LEU A 44 -9.97 2.28 -1.76
CA LEU A 44 -10.22 3.58 -2.40
C LEU A 44 -8.91 4.28 -2.79
N ILE A 45 -7.93 4.30 -1.89
CA ILE A 45 -6.63 4.92 -2.15
C ILE A 45 -5.93 4.20 -3.31
N LEU A 46 -5.87 2.87 -3.26
CA LEU A 46 -5.25 2.03 -4.30
C LEU A 46 -5.93 2.21 -5.66
N LYS A 47 -7.25 2.48 -5.70
CA LYS A 47 -8.00 2.69 -6.94
C LYS A 47 -8.00 4.12 -7.47
N CYS A 48 -7.72 5.11 -6.63
CA CYS A 48 -7.90 6.52 -6.97
C CYS A 48 -6.61 7.32 -6.96
N ALA A 49 -5.58 6.89 -6.23
CA ALA A 49 -4.31 7.58 -6.17
C ALA A 49 -3.63 7.62 -7.55
N ASN A 50 -3.02 8.77 -7.84
CA ASN A 50 -2.24 8.99 -9.04
C ASN A 50 -0.75 8.80 -8.79
N SER A 51 -0.32 8.61 -7.54
CA SER A 51 1.04 8.23 -7.17
C SER A 51 1.03 7.46 -5.85
N MET A 52 1.97 6.54 -5.68
CA MET A 52 2.10 5.73 -4.47
C MET A 52 3.57 5.57 -4.07
N MET A 53 3.92 5.94 -2.85
CA MET A 53 5.20 5.60 -2.23
C MET A 53 4.97 4.62 -1.08
N PHE A 54 5.69 3.51 -1.11
CA PHE A 54 5.70 2.48 -0.10
C PHE A 54 7.04 2.53 0.65
N ILE A 55 7.03 3.11 1.84
CA ILE A 55 8.23 3.33 2.66
C ILE A 55 8.23 2.31 3.80
N ASP A 56 9.12 1.33 3.76
CA ASP A 56 9.29 0.35 4.83
C ASP A 56 10.73 -0.18 4.83
N PRO A 57 11.50 0.03 5.92
CA PRO A 57 12.92 -0.31 5.94
C PRO A 57 13.17 -1.81 5.75
N HIS A 58 12.21 -2.66 6.08
CA HIS A 58 12.39 -4.10 6.10
C HIS A 58 11.65 -4.84 4.99
N LEU A 59 11.03 -4.10 4.06
CA LEU A 59 10.31 -4.66 2.92
C LEU A 59 11.25 -5.51 2.07
N ASP A 60 10.92 -6.79 1.96
CA ASP A 60 11.63 -7.80 1.18
C ASP A 60 10.61 -8.82 0.66
N PRO A 61 10.22 -8.75 -0.62
CA PRO A 61 9.19 -9.61 -1.20
C PRO A 61 9.52 -11.11 -1.15
N THR A 62 10.79 -11.48 -0.94
CA THR A 62 11.21 -12.88 -0.81
C THR A 62 10.88 -13.49 0.54
N LYS A 63 10.52 -12.66 1.54
CA LYS A 63 10.17 -13.14 2.88
C LYS A 63 8.68 -13.48 2.96
N PRO A 64 8.30 -14.57 3.65
CA PRO A 64 6.90 -14.97 3.78
C PRO A 64 5.96 -13.86 4.28
N ARG A 65 6.43 -13.02 5.20
CA ARG A 65 5.66 -11.90 5.76
C ARG A 65 5.41 -10.73 4.80
N TYR A 66 6.05 -10.73 3.63
CA TYR A 66 5.86 -9.72 2.58
C TYR A 66 5.42 -10.33 1.25
N GLN A 67 5.30 -11.66 1.16
CA GLN A 67 4.94 -12.36 -0.08
C GLN A 67 3.57 -11.92 -0.62
N ASP A 68 2.68 -11.49 0.28
CA ASP A 68 1.32 -11.05 -0.04
C ASP A 68 1.28 -9.62 -0.60
N LEU A 69 2.39 -8.87 -0.57
CA LEU A 69 2.46 -7.50 -1.09
C LEU A 69 2.02 -7.42 -2.55
N GLN A 70 2.30 -8.46 -3.34
CA GLN A 70 1.84 -8.57 -4.72
C GLN A 70 0.33 -8.37 -4.89
N ARG A 71 -0.48 -8.76 -3.89
CA ARG A 71 -1.94 -8.59 -3.91
C ARG A 71 -2.36 -7.13 -3.79
N VAL A 72 -1.53 -6.30 -3.14
CA VAL A 72 -1.72 -4.83 -3.12
C VAL A 72 -1.59 -4.29 -4.53
N PHE A 73 -0.54 -4.68 -5.26
CA PHE A 73 -0.33 -4.24 -6.65
C PHE A 73 -1.44 -4.74 -7.58
N SER A 74 -1.86 -6.00 -7.45
CA SER A 74 -2.99 -6.54 -8.22
C SER A 74 -4.29 -5.77 -8.00
N SER A 75 -4.50 -5.18 -6.82
CA SER A 75 -5.71 -4.36 -6.55
C SER A 75 -5.72 -3.02 -7.28
N MET A 76 -4.58 -2.59 -7.81
CA MET A 76 -4.40 -1.38 -8.64
C MET A 76 -4.42 -1.68 -10.14
N ALA A 77 -4.62 -2.94 -10.54
CA ALA A 77 -4.64 -3.35 -11.94
C ALA A 77 -5.74 -2.63 -12.74
N GLY A 78 -5.44 -2.36 -14.02
CA GLY A 78 -6.39 -1.73 -14.96
C GLY A 78 -6.54 -0.21 -14.80
N ARG A 79 -5.73 0.43 -13.95
CA ARG A 79 -5.63 1.88 -13.87
C ARG A 79 -5.07 2.46 -15.17
N SER A 80 -5.71 3.52 -15.67
CA SER A 80 -5.23 4.31 -16.80
C SER A 80 -5.43 5.81 -16.51
N PRO A 81 -4.34 6.60 -16.42
CA PRO A 81 -2.95 6.15 -16.46
C PRO A 81 -2.59 5.26 -15.26
N ALA A 82 -1.62 4.36 -15.46
CA ALA A 82 -1.05 3.58 -14.37
C ALA A 82 -0.32 4.54 -13.40
N PRO A 83 -0.55 4.45 -12.07
CA PRO A 83 0.14 5.32 -11.13
C PRO A 83 1.63 4.96 -11.06
N PRO A 84 2.56 5.93 -11.05
CA PRO A 84 3.92 5.68 -10.59
C PRO A 84 3.91 5.10 -9.17
N ILE A 85 4.75 4.09 -8.97
CA ILE A 85 4.93 3.40 -7.69
C ILE A 85 6.39 3.50 -7.30
N GLU A 86 6.64 3.90 -6.07
CA GLU A 86 7.96 3.95 -5.47
C GLU A 86 8.01 3.02 -4.25
N ILE A 87 9.11 2.31 -4.07
CA ILE A 87 9.36 1.45 -2.92
C ILE A 87 10.67 1.90 -2.28
N HIS A 88 10.62 2.29 -1.00
CA HIS A 88 11.77 2.80 -0.25
C HIS A 88 12.11 1.83 0.88
N ARG A 89 13.38 1.43 0.96
CA ARG A 89 13.90 0.52 2.00
C ARG A 89 15.36 0.79 2.35
N VAL A 90 15.84 0.27 3.46
CA VAL A 90 17.26 0.43 3.85
C VAL A 90 18.17 -0.60 3.17
N CYS A 91 19.45 -0.28 2.99
CA CYS A 91 20.45 -1.08 2.27
C CYS A 91 20.91 -2.35 2.98
N TYR A 92 20.40 -2.61 4.17
CA TYR A 92 20.81 -3.72 5.00
C TYR A 92 19.67 -4.67 5.34
N VAL A 93 20.03 -5.93 5.55
CA VAL A 93 19.21 -6.93 6.22
C VAL A 93 19.65 -7.12 7.67
N ARG A 94 18.80 -7.79 8.45
CA ARG A 94 19.04 -8.11 9.87
C ARG A 94 19.22 -6.83 10.71
N SER A 95 19.56 -7.01 11.99
CA SER A 95 19.69 -5.92 12.95
C SER A 95 20.90 -6.11 13.87
N GLY A 96 21.30 -5.04 14.53
CA GLY A 96 22.39 -5.04 15.52
C GLY A 96 23.72 -5.52 14.92
N ARG A 97 24.43 -6.37 15.66
CA ARG A 97 25.74 -6.92 15.26
C ARG A 97 25.70 -7.81 14.01
N SER A 98 24.51 -8.30 13.64
CA SER A 98 24.32 -9.16 12.48
C SER A 98 23.86 -8.40 11.24
N ARG A 99 23.84 -7.05 11.30
CA ARG A 99 23.49 -6.18 10.17
C ARG A 99 24.42 -6.47 8.99
N GLN A 100 23.83 -6.67 7.82
CA GLN A 100 24.56 -6.96 6.60
C GLN A 100 24.04 -6.06 5.49
N VAL A 101 24.92 -5.23 4.92
CA VAL A 101 24.63 -4.47 3.69
C VAL A 101 24.70 -5.43 2.51
N LEU A 102 23.69 -5.41 1.64
CA LEU A 102 23.71 -6.24 0.43
C LEU A 102 24.08 -5.40 -0.79
N PRO A 103 24.78 -5.98 -1.77
CA PRO A 103 25.07 -5.33 -3.04
C PRO A 103 23.79 -5.11 -3.88
N GLU A 104 23.87 -4.21 -4.85
CA GLU A 104 22.75 -3.87 -5.74
C GLU A 104 22.19 -5.07 -6.49
N SER A 105 23.03 -6.02 -6.91
CA SER A 105 22.62 -7.25 -7.60
C SER A 105 21.66 -8.11 -6.77
N ASP A 106 21.89 -8.16 -5.45
CA ASP A 106 21.08 -8.95 -4.54
C ASP A 106 19.74 -8.26 -4.32
N TRP A 107 19.72 -6.92 -4.25
CA TRP A 107 18.47 -6.17 -4.18
C TRP A 107 17.64 -6.29 -5.46
N LYS A 108 18.28 -6.21 -6.64
CA LYS A 108 17.60 -6.47 -7.91
C LYS A 108 16.97 -7.86 -7.91
N SER A 109 17.69 -8.87 -7.45
CA SER A 109 17.19 -10.25 -7.36
C SER A 109 16.01 -10.37 -6.38
N CYS A 110 16.08 -9.74 -5.21
CA CYS A 110 14.98 -9.70 -4.23
C CYS A 110 13.70 -9.09 -4.80
N PHE A 111 13.81 -7.94 -5.46
CA PHE A 111 12.66 -7.20 -5.99
C PHE A 111 12.16 -7.74 -7.34
N HIS A 112 12.98 -8.51 -8.05
CA HIS A 112 12.55 -9.23 -9.25
C HIS A 112 11.38 -10.19 -8.96
N ALA A 113 11.23 -10.66 -7.72
CA ALA A 113 10.09 -11.46 -7.28
C ALA A 113 8.72 -10.77 -7.46
N LEU A 114 8.68 -9.44 -7.55
CA LEU A 114 7.45 -8.68 -7.82
C LEU A 114 7.16 -8.46 -9.31
N SER A 115 8.14 -8.74 -10.19
CA SER A 115 8.11 -8.31 -11.60
C SER A 115 6.88 -8.84 -12.35
N SER A 116 6.63 -10.16 -12.28
CA SER A 116 5.48 -10.80 -12.92
C SER A 116 4.14 -10.22 -12.45
N SER A 117 4.02 -9.93 -11.15
CA SER A 117 2.79 -9.43 -10.53
C SER A 117 2.52 -7.97 -10.91
N LEU A 118 3.58 -7.14 -11.00
CA LEU A 118 3.49 -5.75 -11.48
C LEU A 118 3.14 -5.70 -12.98
N LEU A 119 3.84 -6.48 -13.80
CA LEU A 119 3.58 -6.55 -15.25
C LEU A 119 2.16 -7.02 -15.56
N SER A 120 1.68 -8.05 -14.87
CA SER A 120 0.30 -8.55 -15.03
C SER A 120 -0.76 -7.52 -14.63
N ALA A 121 -0.42 -6.59 -13.74
CA ALA A 121 -1.29 -5.48 -13.34
C ALA A 121 -1.16 -4.24 -14.26
N GLY A 122 -0.22 -4.24 -15.21
CA GLY A 122 0.10 -3.07 -16.05
C GLY A 122 0.80 -1.96 -15.27
N LEU A 123 1.58 -2.31 -14.25
CA LEU A 123 2.25 -1.39 -13.33
C LEU A 123 3.78 -1.51 -13.45
N PHE A 124 4.47 -0.44 -13.06
CA PHE A 124 5.90 -0.40 -12.84
C PHE A 124 6.19 0.18 -11.47
N ALA A 125 7.30 -0.23 -10.85
CA ALA A 125 7.71 0.29 -9.56
C ALA A 125 9.21 0.58 -9.56
N ASP A 126 9.59 1.76 -9.07
CA ASP A 126 10.96 2.14 -8.79
C ASP A 126 11.34 1.76 -7.36
N VAL A 127 12.54 1.22 -7.17
CA VAL A 127 13.02 0.77 -5.86
C VAL A 127 14.22 1.61 -5.43
N PHE A 128 14.05 2.34 -4.33
CA PHE A 128 15.06 3.19 -3.72
C PHE A 128 15.65 2.54 -2.48
N ILE A 129 16.97 2.45 -2.47
CA ILE A 129 17.75 1.84 -1.39
C ILE A 129 18.49 2.94 -0.62
N TRP A 130 18.20 3.04 0.67
CA TRP A 130 18.66 4.13 1.55
C TRP A 130 19.63 3.63 2.61
N ASP A 131 20.41 4.52 3.21
CA ASP A 131 21.38 4.17 4.26
C ASP A 131 20.69 3.77 5.56
N ASN A 132 19.77 4.59 6.07
CA ASN A 132 19.08 4.29 7.31
C ASN A 132 17.79 5.09 7.52
N PHE A 133 16.69 4.40 7.80
CA PHE A 133 15.49 4.97 8.40
C PHE A 133 14.71 3.86 9.14
N HIS A 134 13.74 4.26 9.95
CA HIS A 134 12.99 3.33 10.80
C HIS A 134 11.48 3.41 10.61
N ASP A 135 10.99 4.58 10.22
CA ASP A 135 9.56 4.82 10.07
C ASP A 135 9.01 4.16 8.81
N ARG A 136 7.70 3.94 8.83
CA ARG A 136 6.98 3.17 7.82
C ARG A 136 5.79 3.97 7.37
N PHE A 137 5.72 4.25 6.08
CA PHE A 137 4.69 5.10 5.51
C PHE A 137 4.11 4.54 4.22
N ILE A 138 2.87 4.94 3.97
CA ILE A 138 2.26 4.91 2.64
C ILE A 138 1.92 6.35 2.31
N ILE A 139 2.50 6.87 1.25
CA ILE A 139 2.26 8.24 0.79
C ILE A 139 1.61 8.18 -0.58
N SER A 140 0.55 8.96 -0.76
CA SER A 140 -0.07 9.22 -2.05
C SER A 140 -0.47 10.68 -2.19
N ASP A 141 -0.82 11.06 -3.42
CA ASP A 141 -1.39 12.37 -3.71
C ASP A 141 -2.70 12.63 -2.93
N LEU A 142 -3.41 11.57 -2.52
CA LEU A 142 -4.65 11.65 -1.75
C LEU A 142 -4.44 11.67 -0.23
N VAL A 143 -3.49 10.90 0.30
CA VAL A 143 -3.31 10.74 1.75
C VAL A 143 -1.92 10.25 2.12
N GLY A 144 -1.46 10.64 3.32
CA GLY A 144 -0.30 10.03 3.97
C GLY A 144 -0.73 9.15 5.14
N ILE A 145 -0.06 8.03 5.33
CA ILE A 145 -0.35 7.07 6.39
C ILE A 145 0.96 6.64 7.05
N SER A 146 1.06 6.76 8.37
CA SER A 146 2.06 6.06 9.18
C SER A 146 1.55 4.65 9.51
N ALA A 147 2.31 3.63 9.15
CA ALA A 147 1.94 2.23 9.31
C ALA A 147 2.95 1.52 10.23
N GLN A 148 2.66 1.35 11.53
CA GLN A 148 3.65 0.87 12.51
C GLN A 148 4.39 -0.42 12.11
N ASN A 149 3.68 -1.39 11.53
CA ASN A 149 4.27 -2.64 11.03
C ASN A 149 4.45 -2.66 9.49
N GLY A 150 4.17 -1.55 8.82
CA GLY A 150 4.23 -1.45 7.35
C GLY A 150 3.46 -2.57 6.68
N PHE A 151 4.15 -3.30 5.80
CA PHE A 151 3.59 -4.41 5.03
C PHE A 151 3.92 -5.79 5.62
N ASP A 152 4.43 -5.85 6.85
CA ASP A 152 4.71 -7.10 7.55
C ASP A 152 3.38 -7.78 7.96
N THR A 153 2.89 -8.70 7.13
CA THR A 153 1.68 -9.48 7.37
C THR A 153 2.00 -10.77 8.14
N THR A 154 0.98 -11.31 8.81
CA THR A 154 1.11 -12.54 9.60
C THR A 154 -0.16 -13.37 9.51
N THR A 155 -0.03 -14.68 9.73
CA THR A 155 -1.17 -15.59 9.86
C THR A 155 -1.61 -15.79 11.31
N HIS A 156 -0.87 -15.22 12.28
CA HIS A 156 -1.17 -15.36 13.69
C HIS A 156 -2.48 -14.66 14.07
N PRO A 157 -3.49 -15.40 14.57
CA PRO A 157 -4.77 -14.82 14.99
C PRO A 157 -4.59 -13.72 16.02
N GLY A 158 -5.38 -12.65 15.89
CA GLY A 158 -5.37 -11.52 16.83
C GLY A 158 -4.20 -10.55 16.69
N SER A 159 -3.28 -10.77 15.73
CA SER A 159 -2.21 -9.82 15.45
C SER A 159 -2.77 -8.51 14.91
N LYS A 160 -2.51 -7.42 15.62
CA LYS A 160 -2.98 -6.08 15.26
C LYS A 160 -1.85 -5.15 14.83
N THR A 161 -2.21 -4.12 14.08
CA THR A 161 -1.34 -2.97 13.78
C THR A 161 -2.14 -1.70 13.85
N THR A 162 -1.49 -0.60 14.22
CA THR A 162 -2.09 0.73 14.21
C THR A 162 -1.61 1.52 13.01
N TRP A 163 -2.55 2.10 12.27
CA TRP A 163 -2.24 3.01 11.17
C TRP A 163 -2.87 4.37 11.44
N ASN A 164 -2.08 5.41 11.18
CA ASN A 164 -2.43 6.79 11.50
C ASN A 164 -2.39 7.60 10.21
N ARG A 165 -3.49 8.30 9.91
CA ARG A 165 -3.47 9.31 8.85
C ARG A 165 -2.56 10.46 9.27
N LEU A 166 -1.64 10.81 8.37
CA LEU A 166 -0.76 11.96 8.51
C LEU A 166 -1.53 13.25 8.22
N GLY A 167 -1.10 14.33 8.88
CA GLY A 167 -1.48 15.68 8.45
C GLY A 167 -0.92 15.98 7.05
N ARG A 168 -1.50 16.96 6.35
CA ARG A 168 -1.01 17.35 5.01
C ARG A 168 0.47 17.76 5.05
N GLN A 169 0.84 18.61 6.01
CA GLN A 169 2.22 19.06 6.20
C GLN A 169 3.18 17.89 6.42
N GLU A 170 2.82 16.99 7.33
CA GLU A 170 3.61 15.80 7.66
C GLU A 170 3.78 14.87 6.46
N ARG A 171 2.70 14.63 5.69
CA ARG A 171 2.76 13.88 4.43
C ARG A 171 3.74 14.54 3.45
N ASP A 172 3.62 15.85 3.24
CA ASP A 172 4.45 16.59 2.28
C ASP A 172 5.92 16.60 2.72
N ASP A 173 6.19 16.63 4.03
CA ASP A 173 7.54 16.56 4.58
C ASP A 173 8.15 15.16 4.43
N VAL A 174 7.38 14.08 4.66
CA VAL A 174 7.82 12.71 4.39
C VAL A 174 8.09 12.51 2.90
N GLN A 175 7.19 12.98 2.03
CA GLN A 175 7.40 12.89 0.59
C GLN A 175 8.70 13.58 0.18
N ARG A 176 8.95 14.80 0.68
CA ARG A 176 10.19 15.55 0.40
C ARG A 176 11.43 14.86 0.96
N GLU A 177 11.32 14.18 2.10
CA GLU A 177 12.44 13.47 2.70
C GLU A 177 12.89 12.26 1.87
N PHE A 178 11.95 11.54 1.27
CA PHE A 178 12.24 10.35 0.48
C PHE A 178 12.40 10.63 -1.02
N ASP A 179 12.37 11.89 -1.42
CA ASP A 179 12.77 12.32 -2.76
C ASP A 179 14.29 12.09 -2.94
N PRO A 180 14.73 11.36 -3.98
CA PRO A 180 16.15 11.15 -4.28
C PRO A 180 16.97 12.44 -4.42
N ALA A 181 16.35 13.54 -4.87
CA ALA A 181 17.00 14.84 -5.01
C ALA A 181 17.14 15.60 -3.68
N SER A 182 16.53 15.11 -2.59
CA SER A 182 16.58 15.78 -1.28
C SER A 182 17.96 15.70 -0.62
N GLY A 183 18.73 14.65 -0.94
CA GLY A 183 20.02 14.36 -0.31
C GLY A 183 19.95 14.09 1.19
N ARG A 184 18.77 13.81 1.77
CA ARG A 184 18.63 13.49 3.20
C ARG A 184 19.11 12.10 3.56
N HIS A 185 18.78 11.14 2.72
CA HIS A 185 19.18 9.74 2.83
C HIS A 185 20.15 9.45 1.70
N ASN A 186 21.41 9.18 2.00
CA ASN A 186 22.43 8.92 0.99
C ASN A 186 23.21 7.67 1.38
N LEU A 187 23.28 6.71 0.45
CA LEU A 187 24.24 5.61 0.56
C LEU A 187 25.64 6.22 0.51
N LYS A 188 26.31 6.27 1.65
CA LYS A 188 27.72 6.66 1.76
C LYS A 188 28.63 5.51 1.35
#